data_AF-A0A0B7IDA6-F1
#
_entry.id   AF-A0A0B7IDA6-F1
#
_cell.length_a   1.000
_cell.length_b   1.000
_cell.length_c   1.000
_cell.angle_alpha   90.00
_cell.angle_beta   90.00
_cell.angle_gamma   90.00
#
_symmetry.space_group_name_H-M   'P 1'
#
loop_
_entity.id
_entity.type
_entity.pdbx_description
1 polymer ?
#
loop_
_entity_poly.entity_id
_entity_poly.type
_entity_poly.pdbx_seq_one_letter_code
_entity_poly.pdbx_strand_id
1 'polypeptide(L)'
;MTSDRDKITQYATDFYTGALIALDSLQKMGYQFKVNVFDSEGSEKSIAKISNNESVRKSQLIIGPFLAKPFNTLSDHITSPETIILAPLSNKNIDLKPNVFQTLPPDEIQQLKMLNYITDSFSNSKIFILADAKNATIREKLRHQFPSAIVIDNVTSGSIQKVIAPQKNNLFLLQSNDIAYVTNAIQALHNIYIQNNKLQIVLATIEKGSVYDNNNISLTQLSDLKFTYPSFNKHSDGSDYFSKQYFKTYGILPNRYAIRGFDLTMDAVLRLAVTANFSNASSIIEETSHVENKFFYQKNPLKGGGYENQGVYIMKYENLEIKEANN
;
A
#
# COMPACT_ATOMS: atom_id res chain seq x y z
N MET A 1 -25.31 10.87 4.23
CA MET A 1 -23.88 11.13 4.50
C MET A 1 -23.51 10.32 5.72
N THR A 2 -22.81 9.20 5.57
CA THR A 2 -22.24 8.44 6.70
C THR A 2 -21.18 9.31 7.38
N SER A 3 -21.25 9.43 8.70
CA SER A 3 -20.24 10.20 9.45
C SER A 3 -18.87 9.54 9.33
N ASP A 4 -17.78 10.29 9.51
CA ASP A 4 -16.44 9.69 9.49
C ASP A 4 -16.26 8.63 10.58
N ARG A 5 -17.03 8.74 11.67
CA ARG A 5 -17.11 7.71 12.72
C ARG A 5 -17.71 6.41 12.20
N ASP A 6 -18.82 6.49 11.46
CA ASP A 6 -19.48 5.29 10.90
C ASP A 6 -18.55 4.53 9.93
N LYS A 7 -17.74 5.27 9.15
CA LYS A 7 -16.74 4.66 8.26
C LYS A 7 -15.65 3.93 9.04
N ILE A 8 -15.14 4.53 10.12
CA ILE A 8 -14.11 3.89 10.95
C ILE A 8 -14.67 2.64 11.64
N THR A 9 -15.92 2.70 12.13
CA THR A 9 -16.60 1.53 12.71
C THR A 9 -16.75 0.42 11.67
N GLN A 10 -17.10 0.75 10.42
CA GLN A 10 -17.16 -0.23 9.34
C GLN A 10 -15.78 -0.85 9.07
N TYR A 11 -14.72 -0.04 8.91
CA TYR A 11 -13.37 -0.54 8.66
C TYR A 11 -12.87 -1.42 9.80
N ALA A 12 -13.17 -1.04 11.04
CA ALA A 12 -12.84 -1.81 12.23
C ALA A 12 -13.57 -3.17 12.25
N THR A 13 -14.86 -3.18 11.90
CA THR A 13 -15.68 -4.39 11.82
C THR A 13 -15.14 -5.33 10.74
N ASP A 14 -14.89 -4.81 9.54
CA ASP A 14 -14.36 -5.59 8.43
C ASP A 14 -12.99 -6.19 8.79
N PHE A 15 -12.07 -5.37 9.31
CA PHE A 15 -10.77 -5.85 9.80
C PHE A 15 -10.93 -6.96 10.84
N TYR A 16 -11.81 -6.76 11.83
CA TYR A 16 -12.05 -7.75 12.88
C TYR A 16 -12.58 -9.07 12.32
N THR A 17 -13.53 -9.05 11.38
CA THR A 17 -14.03 -10.27 10.73
C THR A 17 -12.94 -11.04 9.96
N GLY A 18 -12.03 -10.32 9.29
CA GLY A 18 -10.87 -10.92 8.65
C GLY A 18 -9.91 -11.57 9.65
N ALA A 19 -9.62 -10.86 10.75
CA ALA A 19 -8.78 -11.35 11.83
C ALA A 19 -9.36 -12.62 12.47
N LEU A 20 -10.69 -12.71 12.66
CA LEU A 20 -11.33 -13.92 13.18
C LEU A 20 -11.08 -15.16 12.32
N ILE A 21 -11.13 -15.03 10.99
CA ILE A 21 -10.83 -16.15 10.08
C ILE A 21 -9.34 -16.52 10.12
N ALA A 22 -8.44 -15.54 10.26
CA ALA A 22 -7.02 -15.81 10.44
C ALA A 22 -6.76 -16.59 11.74
N LEU A 23 -7.36 -16.16 12.85
CA LEU A 23 -7.24 -16.83 14.14
C LEU A 23 -7.79 -18.27 14.07
N ASP A 24 -8.97 -18.49 13.48
CA ASP A 24 -9.50 -19.85 13.26
C ASP A 24 -8.54 -20.71 12.41
N SER A 25 -7.96 -20.13 11.36
CA SER A 25 -6.97 -20.81 10.51
C SER A 25 -5.70 -21.19 11.29
N LEU A 26 -5.18 -20.27 12.11
CA LEU A 26 -4.00 -20.51 12.94
C LEU A 26 -4.27 -21.54 14.04
N GLN A 27 -5.45 -21.54 14.65
CA GLN A 27 -5.85 -22.57 15.63
C GLN A 27 -5.88 -23.96 15.00
N LYS A 28 -6.40 -24.09 13.79
CA LYS A 28 -6.38 -25.35 13.02
C LYS A 28 -4.97 -25.81 12.67
N MET A 29 -4.01 -24.90 12.58
CA MET A 29 -2.58 -25.20 12.41
C MET A 29 -1.88 -25.56 13.74
N GLY A 30 -2.58 -25.51 14.87
CA GLY A 30 -2.06 -25.87 16.19
C GLY A 30 -1.50 -24.70 17.01
N TYR A 31 -1.60 -23.46 16.53
CA TYR A 31 -1.20 -22.30 17.31
C TYR A 31 -2.19 -22.02 18.45
N GLN A 32 -1.66 -21.70 19.63
CA GLN A 32 -2.44 -21.35 20.81
C GLN A 32 -2.20 -19.90 21.18
N PHE A 33 -3.27 -19.16 21.43
CA PHE A 33 -3.20 -17.76 21.82
C PHE A 33 -4.40 -17.37 22.67
N LYS A 34 -4.23 -16.33 23.49
CA LYS A 34 -5.31 -15.67 24.21
C LYS A 34 -5.57 -14.31 23.56
N VAL A 35 -6.71 -14.15 22.91
CA VAL A 35 -7.10 -12.91 22.24
C VAL A 35 -8.04 -12.12 23.13
N ASN A 36 -7.73 -10.83 23.32
CA ASN A 36 -8.59 -9.88 24.01
C ASN A 36 -8.89 -8.72 23.04
N VAL A 37 -10.15 -8.32 22.95
CA VAL A 37 -10.60 -7.28 22.02
C VAL A 37 -11.09 -6.08 22.81
N PHE A 38 -10.69 -4.88 22.39
CA PHE A 38 -11.04 -3.63 23.05
C PHE A 38 -11.59 -2.63 22.03
N ASP A 39 -12.70 -1.97 22.38
CA ASP A 39 -13.19 -0.82 21.62
C ASP A 39 -12.48 0.46 22.07
N SER A 40 -11.65 1.00 21.18
CA SER A 40 -10.98 2.29 21.40
C SER A 40 -11.89 3.50 21.19
N GLU A 41 -13.11 3.32 20.70
CA GLU A 41 -14.05 4.41 20.39
C GLU A 41 -13.47 5.51 19.45
N GLY A 42 -12.31 5.25 18.83
CA GLY A 42 -11.54 6.25 18.08
C GLY A 42 -10.99 7.41 18.90
N SER A 43 -10.85 7.29 20.23
CA SER A 43 -10.49 8.41 21.11
C SER A 43 -9.28 8.12 22.00
N GLU A 44 -8.49 9.15 22.33
CA GLU A 44 -7.37 9.03 23.28
C GLU A 44 -7.84 8.77 24.72
N LYS A 45 -9.06 9.23 25.05
CA LYS A 45 -9.67 9.06 26.39
C LYS A 45 -9.94 7.60 26.73
N SER A 46 -10.40 6.79 25.78
CA SER A 46 -10.61 5.35 25.99
C SER A 46 -9.27 4.62 26.14
N ILE A 47 -8.23 5.07 25.43
CA ILE A 47 -6.88 4.48 25.47
C ILE A 47 -6.32 4.53 26.87
N ALA A 48 -6.53 5.60 27.63
CA ALA A 48 -6.09 5.65 29.03
C ALA A 48 -6.68 4.52 29.91
N LYS A 49 -7.89 4.01 29.59
CA LYS A 49 -8.46 2.85 30.29
C LYS A 49 -7.90 1.53 29.75
N ILE A 50 -7.79 1.42 28.42
CA ILE A 50 -7.32 0.21 27.73
C ILE A 50 -5.85 -0.06 28.07
N SER A 51 -4.99 0.95 28.00
CA SER A 51 -3.56 0.83 28.32
C SER A 51 -3.32 0.44 29.78
N ASN A 52 -4.30 0.72 30.65
CA ASN A 52 -4.22 0.34 32.04
C ASN A 52 -4.66 -1.10 32.36
N ASN A 53 -5.30 -1.78 31.40
CA ASN A 53 -5.77 -3.14 31.55
C ASN A 53 -4.60 -4.13 31.61
N GLU A 54 -4.66 -5.05 32.58
CA GLU A 54 -3.62 -6.05 32.80
C GLU A 54 -3.38 -6.96 31.58
N SER A 55 -4.44 -7.36 30.86
CA SER A 55 -4.29 -8.21 29.67
C SER A 55 -3.63 -7.47 28.50
N VAL A 56 -3.74 -6.14 28.45
CA VAL A 56 -3.05 -5.31 27.46
C VAL A 56 -1.57 -5.21 27.81
N ARG A 57 -1.24 -4.89 29.07
CA ARG A 57 0.17 -4.79 29.50
C ARG A 57 0.93 -6.12 29.45
N LYS A 58 0.25 -7.24 29.61
CA LYS A 58 0.84 -8.59 29.51
C LYS A 58 0.82 -9.17 28.09
N SER A 59 0.33 -8.43 27.10
CA SER A 59 0.29 -8.90 25.73
C SER A 59 1.69 -8.89 25.10
N GLN A 60 1.97 -9.88 24.26
CA GLN A 60 3.18 -9.91 23.42
C GLN A 60 2.97 -9.12 22.12
N LEU A 61 1.72 -8.99 21.70
CA LEU A 61 1.32 -8.40 20.44
C LEU A 61 0.00 -7.64 20.61
N ILE A 62 -0.02 -6.41 20.10
CA ILE A 62 -1.20 -5.55 19.98
C ILE A 62 -1.32 -5.16 18.52
N ILE A 63 -2.50 -5.39 17.93
CA ILE A 63 -2.84 -4.91 16.59
C ILE A 63 -3.84 -3.77 16.75
N GLY A 64 -3.44 -2.56 16.36
CA GLY A 64 -4.25 -1.35 16.53
C GLY A 64 -3.81 -0.46 17.69
N PRO A 65 -4.59 0.59 18.01
CA PRO A 65 -5.83 1.04 17.38
C PRO A 65 -5.67 1.48 15.90
N PHE A 66 -6.81 1.66 15.22
CA PHE A 66 -6.82 1.96 13.78
C PHE A 66 -6.42 3.41 13.41
N LEU A 67 -6.65 4.37 14.31
CA LEU A 67 -6.36 5.80 14.07
C LEU A 67 -4.99 6.19 14.66
N ALA A 68 -4.22 6.97 13.90
CA ALA A 68 -2.86 7.36 14.27
C ALA A 68 -2.75 8.04 15.64
N LYS A 69 -3.65 8.97 15.98
CA LYS A 69 -3.62 9.68 17.27
C LYS A 69 -3.81 8.73 18.46
N PRO A 70 -4.95 8.01 18.61
CA PRO A 70 -5.10 6.98 19.64
C PRO A 70 -4.00 5.91 19.63
N PHE A 71 -3.46 5.57 18.44
CA PHE A 71 -2.34 4.65 18.32
C PHE A 71 -1.08 5.18 19.00
N ASN A 72 -0.68 6.41 18.69
CA ASN A 72 0.48 7.03 19.31
C ASN A 72 0.28 7.14 20.83
N THR A 73 -0.91 7.54 21.29
CA THR A 73 -1.27 7.55 22.72
C THR A 73 -1.09 6.17 23.35
N LEU A 74 -1.52 5.08 22.70
CA LEU A 74 -1.35 3.73 23.25
C LEU A 74 0.14 3.38 23.35
N SER A 75 0.91 3.68 22.30
CA SER A 75 2.35 3.43 22.27
C SER A 75 3.15 4.24 23.30
N ASP A 76 2.64 5.40 23.74
CA ASP A 76 3.23 6.16 24.85
C ASP A 76 3.06 5.45 26.20
N HIS A 77 1.97 4.71 26.37
CA HIS A 77 1.68 4.00 27.63
C HIS A 77 2.28 2.58 27.67
N ILE A 78 2.44 1.94 26.51
CA ILE A 78 2.95 0.58 26.38
C ILE A 78 4.37 0.65 25.80
N THR A 79 5.36 0.85 26.67
CA THR A 79 6.77 1.04 26.30
C THR A 79 7.61 -0.22 26.44
N SER A 80 7.03 -1.32 26.93
CA SER A 80 7.74 -2.59 27.06
C SER A 80 8.25 -3.05 25.69
N PRO A 81 9.54 -3.37 25.53
CA PRO A 81 10.07 -3.92 24.28
C PRO A 81 9.54 -5.33 23.98
N GLU A 82 8.94 -6.00 24.97
CA GLU A 82 8.32 -7.32 24.81
C GLU A 82 6.89 -7.25 24.23
N THR A 83 6.27 -6.06 24.24
CA THR A 83 4.92 -5.84 23.71
C THR A 83 4.99 -5.08 22.41
N ILE A 84 4.69 -5.77 21.33
CA ILE A 84 4.81 -5.26 19.97
C ILE A 84 3.50 -4.62 19.55
N ILE A 85 3.56 -3.44 18.96
CA ILE A 85 2.37 -2.67 18.59
C ILE A 85 2.37 -2.43 17.08
N LEU A 86 1.42 -3.06 16.39
CA LEU A 86 1.31 -2.99 14.93
C LEU A 86 0.26 -1.93 14.55
N ALA A 87 0.67 -0.89 13.81
CA ALA A 87 -0.24 0.10 13.25
C ALA A 87 -0.91 -0.47 11.99
N PRO A 88 -2.21 -0.81 12.02
CA PRO A 88 -2.81 -1.73 11.04
C PRO A 88 -3.29 -1.07 9.74
N LEU A 89 -3.69 0.22 9.79
CA LEU A 89 -4.41 0.92 8.72
C LEU A 89 -3.82 2.29 8.35
N SER A 90 -2.82 2.80 9.07
CA SER A 90 -2.20 4.10 8.78
C SER A 90 -0.72 3.94 8.43
N ASN A 91 -0.28 4.66 7.39
CA ASN A 91 1.13 4.94 7.10
C ASN A 91 1.53 6.40 7.38
N LYS A 92 0.64 7.19 8.01
CA LYS A 92 0.87 8.62 8.29
C LYS A 92 0.79 8.89 9.79
N ASN A 93 1.68 9.77 10.25
CA ASN A 93 1.73 10.28 11.62
C ASN A 93 1.82 9.19 12.68
N ILE A 94 2.54 8.10 12.42
CA ILE A 94 2.83 7.05 13.39
C ILE A 94 4.19 7.35 14.04
N ASP A 95 4.21 7.41 15.37
CA ASP A 95 5.45 7.61 16.12
C ASP A 95 6.20 6.27 16.23
N LEU A 96 7.29 6.12 15.47
CA LEU A 96 8.07 4.88 15.39
C LEU A 96 8.95 4.65 16.62
N LYS A 97 8.31 4.37 17.76
CA LYS A 97 8.97 3.91 18.99
C LYS A 97 9.57 2.50 18.82
N PRO A 98 10.52 2.06 19.65
CA PRO A 98 11.24 0.79 19.46
C PRO A 98 10.37 -0.48 19.31
N ASN A 99 9.17 -0.49 19.90
CA ASN A 99 8.22 -1.60 19.83
C ASN A 99 7.06 -1.37 18.84
N VAL A 100 7.10 -0.28 18.07
CA VAL A 100 6.08 0.08 17.08
C VAL A 100 6.50 -0.39 15.69
N PHE A 101 5.55 -1.00 15.00
CA PHE A 101 5.68 -1.41 13.61
C PHE A 101 4.59 -0.74 12.78
N GLN A 102 5.00 0.13 11.87
CA GLN A 102 4.12 0.68 10.86
C GLN A 102 3.95 -0.34 9.74
N THR A 103 2.74 -0.92 9.62
CA THR A 103 2.52 -2.08 8.76
C THR A 103 2.18 -1.73 7.33
N LEU A 104 1.80 -0.49 7.04
CA LEU A 104 1.68 0.03 5.68
C LEU A 104 2.98 0.76 5.32
N PRO A 105 3.55 0.55 4.12
CA PRO A 105 4.78 1.22 3.74
C PRO A 105 4.58 2.73 3.64
N PRO A 106 5.56 3.55 4.10
CA PRO A 106 5.55 4.98 3.87
C PRO A 106 5.44 5.32 2.37
N ASP A 107 4.84 6.47 2.06
CA ASP A 107 4.69 6.94 0.68
C ASP A 107 6.08 7.09 0.01
N GLU A 108 7.11 7.52 0.75
CA GLU A 108 8.48 7.65 0.25
C GLU A 108 9.09 6.32 -0.16
N ILE A 109 8.78 5.24 0.56
CA ILE A 109 9.27 3.89 0.25
C ILE A 109 8.60 3.36 -1.01
N GLN A 110 7.30 3.58 -1.17
CA GLN A 110 6.57 3.23 -2.39
C GLN A 110 7.14 3.96 -3.61
N GLN A 111 7.34 5.27 -3.49
CA GLN A 111 7.96 6.08 -4.54
C GLN A 111 9.38 5.58 -4.86
N LEU A 112 10.20 5.29 -3.85
CA LEU A 112 11.57 4.80 -4.04
C LEU A 112 11.59 3.45 -4.77
N LYS A 113 10.71 2.50 -4.40
CA LYS A 113 10.63 1.22 -5.12
C LYS A 113 10.21 1.39 -6.57
N MET A 114 9.25 2.28 -6.86
CA MET A 114 8.88 2.55 -8.24
C MET A 114 10.02 3.21 -9.03
N LEU A 115 10.77 4.14 -8.41
CA LEU A 115 11.91 4.79 -9.05
C LEU A 115 13.01 3.78 -9.39
N ASN A 116 13.34 2.87 -8.47
CA ASN A 116 14.30 1.80 -8.73
C ASN A 116 13.83 0.87 -9.85
N TYR A 117 12.56 0.44 -9.81
CA TYR A 117 11.97 -0.36 -10.89
C TYR A 117 12.06 0.35 -12.25
N ILE A 118 11.78 1.65 -12.31
CA ILE A 118 11.91 2.43 -13.56
C ILE A 118 13.37 2.48 -14.02
N THR A 119 14.31 2.75 -13.11
CA THR A 119 15.75 2.78 -13.42
C THR A 119 16.22 1.45 -14.02
N ASP A 120 15.80 0.32 -13.44
CA ASP A 120 16.22 -1.01 -13.87
C ASP A 120 15.53 -1.43 -15.19
N SER A 121 14.19 -1.35 -15.23
CA SER A 121 13.37 -1.88 -16.33
C SER A 121 13.31 -0.97 -17.55
N PHE A 122 13.57 0.33 -17.41
CA PHE A 122 13.42 1.33 -18.48
C PHE A 122 14.71 2.08 -18.81
N SER A 123 15.88 1.52 -18.46
CA SER A 123 17.20 2.12 -18.70
C SER A 123 17.46 2.59 -20.15
N ASN A 124 16.89 1.90 -21.15
CA ASN A 124 17.02 2.25 -22.58
C ASN A 124 15.83 3.05 -23.15
N SER A 125 14.86 3.41 -22.32
CA SER A 125 13.64 4.11 -22.73
C SER A 125 13.86 5.63 -22.82
N LYS A 126 13.07 6.29 -23.67
CA LYS A 126 12.93 7.75 -23.61
C LYS A 126 11.88 8.08 -22.55
N ILE A 127 12.27 8.89 -21.57
CA ILE A 127 11.42 9.23 -20.42
C ILE A 127 10.81 10.62 -20.60
N PHE A 128 9.52 10.72 -20.32
CA PHE A 128 8.75 11.96 -20.34
C PHE A 128 8.10 12.18 -18.99
N ILE A 129 8.07 13.43 -18.52
CA ILE A 129 7.44 13.80 -17.26
C ILE A 129 6.21 14.66 -17.56
N LEU A 130 5.04 14.18 -17.14
CA LEU A 130 3.76 14.87 -17.20
C LEU A 130 3.35 15.19 -15.76
N ALA A 131 3.50 16.43 -15.31
CA ALA A 131 3.14 16.80 -13.95
C ALA A 131 2.41 18.15 -13.93
N ASP A 132 1.31 18.23 -13.19
CA ASP A 132 0.60 19.50 -13.00
C ASP A 132 1.40 20.46 -12.10
N ALA A 133 0.94 21.71 -12.00
CA ALA A 133 1.60 22.74 -11.20
C ALA A 133 1.64 22.41 -9.69
N LYS A 134 0.66 21.66 -9.17
CA LYS A 134 0.60 21.27 -7.75
C LYS A 134 1.62 20.18 -7.42
N ASN A 135 2.11 19.46 -8.42
CA ASN A 135 3.08 18.39 -8.29
C ASN A 135 4.50 18.82 -8.70
N ALA A 136 4.81 20.13 -8.61
CA ALA A 136 6.13 20.67 -8.95
C ALA A 136 7.28 20.00 -8.17
N THR A 137 7.10 19.72 -6.88
CA THR A 137 8.13 19.03 -6.07
C THR A 137 8.42 17.63 -6.59
N ILE A 138 7.38 16.86 -6.96
CA ILE A 138 7.54 15.54 -7.56
C ILE A 138 8.21 15.65 -8.94
N ARG A 139 7.82 16.64 -9.75
CA ARG A 139 8.44 16.90 -11.05
C ARG A 139 9.94 17.13 -10.91
N GLU A 140 10.38 17.97 -9.97
CA GLU A 140 11.82 18.23 -9.77
C GLU A 140 12.55 16.99 -9.24
N LYS A 141 11.93 16.20 -8.35
CA LYS A 141 12.47 14.90 -7.92
C LYS A 141 12.69 13.95 -9.11
N LEU A 142 11.72 13.87 -10.03
CA LEU A 142 11.83 13.06 -11.24
C LEU A 142 12.89 13.59 -12.21
N ARG A 143 13.01 14.91 -12.38
CA ARG A 143 14.07 15.51 -13.21
C ARG A 143 15.46 15.24 -12.65
N HIS A 144 15.60 15.24 -11.33
CA HIS A 144 16.86 14.91 -10.68
C HIS A 144 17.22 13.43 -10.86
N GLN A 145 16.25 12.53 -10.68
CA GLN A 145 16.44 11.09 -10.88
C GLN A 145 16.72 10.73 -12.35
N PHE A 146 16.05 11.40 -13.29
CA PHE A 146 16.16 11.14 -14.72
C PHE A 146 16.56 12.42 -15.47
N PRO A 147 17.85 12.82 -15.46
CA PRO A 147 18.30 14.09 -16.04
C PRO A 147 18.02 14.26 -17.54
N SER A 148 17.89 13.15 -18.28
CA SER A 148 17.55 13.14 -19.71
C SER A 148 16.05 13.15 -20.00
N ALA A 149 15.19 13.16 -18.97
CA ALA A 149 13.75 13.17 -19.15
C ALA A 149 13.25 14.51 -19.73
N ILE A 150 12.27 14.42 -20.63
CA ILE A 150 11.64 15.59 -21.24
C ILE A 150 10.37 15.93 -20.48
N VAL A 151 10.27 17.16 -19.98
CA VAL A 151 9.04 17.68 -19.35
C VAL A 151 8.07 18.15 -20.43
N ILE A 152 6.79 17.79 -20.32
CA ILE A 152 5.73 18.26 -21.21
C ILE A 152 4.72 19.06 -20.39
N ASP A 153 4.80 20.38 -20.48
CA ASP A 153 3.95 21.28 -19.68
C ASP A 153 2.49 21.31 -20.17
N ASN A 154 2.28 21.31 -21.49
CA ASN A 154 0.96 21.27 -22.10
C ASN A 154 0.69 19.90 -22.72
N VAL A 155 -0.06 19.04 -22.02
CA VAL A 155 -0.29 17.65 -22.41
C VAL A 155 -1.40 17.56 -23.47
N THR A 156 -1.00 17.34 -24.72
CA THR A 156 -1.89 17.14 -25.87
C THR A 156 -1.29 16.08 -26.79
N SER A 157 -2.10 15.41 -27.63
CA SER A 157 -1.54 14.44 -28.59
C SER A 157 -0.50 15.10 -29.52
N GLY A 158 -0.73 16.34 -29.94
CA GLY A 158 0.19 17.09 -30.80
C GLY A 158 1.52 17.47 -30.12
N SER A 159 1.51 17.80 -28.82
CA SER A 159 2.76 18.08 -28.09
C SER A 159 3.57 16.81 -27.85
N ILE A 160 2.92 15.68 -27.55
CA ILE A 160 3.58 14.39 -27.36
C ILE A 160 4.17 13.86 -28.68
N GLN A 161 3.43 13.91 -29.78
CA GLN A 161 3.90 13.44 -31.11
C GLN A 161 5.19 14.12 -31.58
N LYS A 162 5.44 15.37 -31.18
CA LYS A 162 6.66 16.11 -31.53
C LYS A 162 7.92 15.54 -30.87
N VAL A 163 7.79 14.86 -29.73
CA VAL A 163 8.93 14.45 -28.90
C VAL A 163 9.07 12.94 -28.76
N ILE A 164 8.03 12.18 -29.11
CA ILE A 164 8.05 10.71 -29.04
C ILE A 164 9.16 10.12 -29.91
N ALA A 165 9.76 9.02 -29.47
CA ALA A 165 10.80 8.31 -30.21
C ALA A 165 10.23 7.03 -30.83
N PRO A 166 10.02 6.96 -32.16
CA PRO A 166 9.33 5.83 -32.78
C PRO A 166 10.04 4.47 -32.66
N GLN A 167 11.36 4.47 -32.49
CA GLN A 167 12.21 3.28 -32.45
C GLN A 167 12.70 2.94 -31.02
N LYS A 168 12.13 3.58 -29.99
CA LYS A 168 12.46 3.33 -28.58
C LYS A 168 11.19 3.08 -27.78
N ASN A 169 11.36 2.48 -26.61
CA ASN A 169 10.32 2.50 -25.58
C ASN A 169 10.14 3.94 -25.09
N ASN A 170 8.89 4.39 -24.98
CA ASN A 170 8.53 5.73 -24.51
C ASN A 170 7.81 5.58 -23.17
N LEU A 171 8.45 5.96 -22.08
CA LEU A 171 7.90 5.91 -20.73
C LEU A 171 7.39 7.30 -20.34
N PHE A 172 6.11 7.41 -20.02
CA PHE A 172 5.48 8.63 -19.52
C PHE A 172 5.22 8.51 -18.03
N LEU A 173 5.85 9.38 -17.25
CA LEU A 173 5.67 9.50 -15.81
C LEU A 173 4.61 10.57 -15.52
N LEU A 174 3.39 10.14 -15.17
CA LEU A 174 2.23 11.00 -14.94
C LEU A 174 1.99 11.25 -13.46
N GLN A 175 2.12 12.51 -13.02
CA GLN A 175 2.02 12.93 -11.62
C GLN A 175 1.00 14.05 -11.46
N SER A 176 -0.22 13.69 -11.04
CA SER A 176 -1.27 14.65 -10.75
C SER A 176 -2.35 14.03 -9.86
N ASN A 177 -2.92 14.86 -9.00
CA ASN A 177 -4.11 14.53 -8.20
C ASN A 177 -5.39 15.16 -8.80
N ASP A 178 -5.29 15.75 -10.00
CA ASP A 178 -6.41 16.35 -10.72
C ASP A 178 -6.99 15.36 -11.74
N ILE A 179 -8.27 15.00 -11.57
CA ILE A 179 -8.94 14.00 -12.41
C ILE A 179 -8.97 14.45 -13.87
N ALA A 180 -9.18 15.73 -14.15
CA ALA A 180 -9.26 16.22 -15.53
C ALA A 180 -7.88 16.16 -16.21
N TYR A 181 -6.81 16.55 -15.49
CA TYR A 181 -5.44 16.45 -15.99
C TYR A 181 -5.05 15.01 -16.31
N VAL A 182 -5.29 14.09 -15.37
CA VAL A 182 -4.98 12.66 -15.55
C VAL A 182 -5.78 12.06 -16.70
N THR A 183 -7.08 12.34 -16.78
CA THR A 183 -7.96 11.88 -17.87
C THR A 183 -7.47 12.38 -19.23
N ASN A 184 -7.15 13.67 -19.34
CA ASN A 184 -6.67 14.27 -20.58
C ASN A 184 -5.32 13.68 -21.01
N ALA A 185 -4.40 13.46 -20.07
CA ALA A 185 -3.10 12.85 -20.36
C ALA A 185 -3.24 11.42 -20.88
N ILE A 186 -4.07 10.60 -20.22
CA ILE A 186 -4.35 9.21 -20.64
C ILE A 186 -4.97 9.19 -22.03
N GLN A 187 -5.99 10.02 -22.30
CA GLN A 187 -6.63 10.12 -23.61
C GLN A 187 -5.64 10.56 -24.70
N ALA A 188 -4.81 11.56 -24.40
CA ALA A 188 -3.83 12.07 -25.35
C ALA A 188 -2.82 10.99 -25.76
N LEU A 189 -2.35 10.17 -24.81
CA LEU A 189 -1.44 9.04 -25.05
C LEU A 189 -2.14 7.89 -25.79
N HIS A 190 -3.36 7.55 -25.36
CA HIS A 190 -4.13 6.46 -25.95
C HIS A 190 -4.48 6.73 -27.42
N ASN A 191 -4.82 7.97 -27.78
CA ASN A 191 -5.04 8.36 -29.17
C ASN A 191 -3.81 8.13 -30.05
N ILE A 192 -2.61 8.38 -29.53
CA ILE A 192 -1.36 8.12 -30.27
C ILE A 192 -1.13 6.61 -30.42
N TYR A 193 -1.37 5.86 -29.35
CA TYR A 193 -1.25 4.40 -29.35
C TYR A 193 -2.16 3.76 -30.41
N ILE A 194 -3.45 4.15 -30.48
CA ILE A 194 -4.39 3.62 -31.49
C ILE A 194 -3.94 3.97 -32.92
N GLN A 195 -3.42 5.17 -33.13
CA GLN A 195 -2.96 5.61 -34.46
C GLN A 195 -1.73 4.83 -34.94
N ASN A 196 -0.89 4.33 -34.03
CA ASN A 196 0.29 3.56 -34.37
C ASN A 196 0.62 2.54 -33.27
N ASN A 197 0.01 1.36 -33.38
CA ASN A 197 0.18 0.25 -32.42
C ASN A 197 1.61 -0.35 -32.39
N LYS A 198 2.52 0.07 -33.29
CA LYS A 198 3.94 -0.32 -33.23
C LYS A 198 4.72 0.52 -32.22
N LEU A 199 4.21 1.70 -31.84
CA LEU A 199 4.83 2.54 -30.82
C LEU A 199 4.74 1.88 -29.45
N GLN A 200 5.89 1.68 -28.82
CA GLN A 200 5.96 1.21 -27.45
C GLN A 200 5.74 2.39 -26.51
N ILE A 201 4.52 2.52 -25.99
CA ILE A 201 4.12 3.56 -25.03
C ILE A 201 3.79 2.88 -23.71
N VAL A 202 4.45 3.32 -22.64
CA VAL A 202 4.16 2.88 -21.27
C VAL A 202 3.84 4.09 -20.42
N LEU A 203 2.74 4.03 -19.69
CA LEU A 203 2.36 5.01 -18.67
C LEU A 203 2.77 4.49 -17.30
N ALA A 204 3.32 5.35 -16.47
CA ALA A 204 3.63 5.01 -15.09
C ALA A 204 3.41 6.19 -14.14
N THR A 205 3.23 5.86 -12.86
CA THR A 205 3.27 6.85 -11.78
C THR A 205 4.09 6.32 -10.60
N ILE A 206 4.78 7.20 -9.89
CA ILE A 206 5.44 6.86 -8.62
C ILE A 206 4.50 7.00 -7.42
N GLU A 207 3.34 7.62 -7.62
CA GLU A 207 2.28 7.77 -6.63
C GLU A 207 0.93 7.68 -7.34
N LYS A 208 0.23 6.55 -7.18
CA LYS A 208 -1.09 6.37 -7.82
C LYS A 208 -2.13 7.30 -7.20
N GLY A 209 -2.16 7.40 -5.87
CA GLY A 209 -3.27 8.07 -5.18
C GLY A 209 -4.63 7.45 -5.57
N SER A 210 -5.73 8.18 -5.35
CA SER A 210 -7.09 7.70 -5.65
C SER A 210 -7.61 8.12 -7.03
N VAL A 211 -6.88 8.98 -7.77
CA VAL A 211 -7.38 9.56 -9.03
C VAL A 211 -7.60 8.50 -10.11
N TYR A 212 -6.72 7.50 -10.19
CA TYR A 212 -6.82 6.42 -11.16
C TYR A 212 -7.92 5.39 -10.83
N ASP A 213 -8.56 5.51 -9.67
CA ASP A 213 -9.71 4.67 -9.28
C ASP A 213 -11.06 5.36 -9.59
N ASN A 214 -11.02 6.55 -10.20
CA ASN A 214 -12.22 7.27 -10.60
C ASN A 214 -12.88 6.62 -11.82
N ASN A 215 -14.22 6.55 -11.82
CA ASN A 215 -15.01 5.95 -12.89
C ASN A 215 -14.81 6.61 -14.27
N ASN A 216 -14.30 7.85 -14.33
CA ASN A 216 -13.99 8.54 -15.58
C ASN A 216 -12.69 8.04 -16.24
N ILE A 217 -11.88 7.25 -15.52
CA ILE A 217 -10.63 6.68 -16.04
C ILE A 217 -10.93 5.32 -16.67
N SER A 218 -10.64 5.20 -17.96
CA SER A 218 -10.88 3.95 -18.70
C SER A 218 -9.82 2.89 -18.38
N LEU A 219 -10.27 1.76 -17.82
CA LEU A 219 -9.41 0.59 -17.56
C LEU A 219 -8.80 0.03 -18.86
N THR A 220 -9.52 0.10 -19.98
CA THR A 220 -8.99 -0.30 -21.29
C THR A 220 -7.83 0.60 -21.71
N GLN A 221 -7.96 1.91 -21.52
CA GLN A 221 -6.87 2.85 -21.85
C GLN A 221 -5.65 2.63 -20.96
N LEU A 222 -5.86 2.41 -19.65
CA LEU A 222 -4.78 2.06 -18.73
C LEU A 222 -4.08 0.75 -19.13
N SER A 223 -4.84 -0.26 -19.53
CA SER A 223 -4.32 -1.55 -19.99
C SER A 223 -3.52 -1.41 -21.29
N ASP A 224 -4.03 -0.68 -22.28
CA ASP A 224 -3.34 -0.43 -23.55
C ASP A 224 -2.01 0.31 -23.35
N LEU A 225 -1.99 1.25 -22.39
CA LEU A 225 -0.79 2.00 -22.02
C LEU A 225 0.09 1.29 -20.99
N LYS A 226 -0.20 0.03 -20.66
CA LYS A 226 0.53 -0.79 -19.67
C LYS A 226 0.76 -0.05 -18.35
N PHE A 227 -0.27 0.62 -17.85
CA PHE A 227 -0.14 1.54 -16.73
C PHE A 227 0.49 0.86 -15.51
N THR A 228 1.62 1.37 -15.05
CA THR A 228 2.43 0.76 -13.98
C THR A 228 2.57 1.69 -12.77
N TYR A 229 2.43 1.14 -11.56
CA TYR A 229 2.41 1.93 -10.31
C TYR A 229 2.85 1.11 -9.08
N PRO A 230 3.37 1.73 -8.03
CA PRO A 230 3.63 1.04 -6.76
C PRO A 230 2.34 0.83 -5.97
N SER A 231 2.25 -0.27 -5.24
CA SER A 231 1.13 -0.58 -4.35
C SER A 231 1.60 -1.40 -3.15
N PHE A 232 1.01 -1.18 -1.98
CA PHE A 232 1.26 -2.03 -0.80
C PHE A 232 0.42 -3.32 -0.81
N ASN A 233 -0.60 -3.39 -1.67
CA ASN A 233 -1.44 -4.55 -1.85
C ASN A 233 -1.68 -4.87 -3.33
N LYS A 234 -1.86 -6.14 -3.64
CA LYS A 234 -2.40 -6.61 -4.93
C LYS A 234 -3.91 -6.83 -4.82
N HIS A 235 -4.59 -7.08 -5.93
CA HIS A 235 -5.99 -7.48 -5.93
C HIS A 235 -6.12 -9.00 -5.88
N SER A 236 -6.96 -9.54 -4.99
CA SER A 236 -7.41 -10.93 -5.07
C SER A 236 -8.65 -11.04 -5.97
N ASP A 237 -8.66 -12.05 -6.84
CA ASP A 237 -9.83 -12.42 -7.64
C ASP A 237 -10.91 -13.17 -6.84
N GLY A 238 -10.70 -13.35 -5.52
CA GLY A 238 -11.60 -14.06 -4.63
C GLY A 238 -11.51 -15.59 -4.72
N SER A 239 -10.59 -16.13 -5.51
CA SER A 239 -10.39 -17.57 -5.68
C SER A 239 -9.54 -18.19 -4.56
N ASP A 240 -8.85 -17.38 -3.77
CA ASP A 240 -8.02 -17.81 -2.66
C ASP A 240 -8.84 -18.45 -1.52
N TYR A 241 -8.16 -19.21 -0.66
CA TYR A 241 -8.81 -19.93 0.45
C TYR A 241 -9.53 -18.99 1.42
N PHE A 242 -8.91 -17.86 1.78
CA PHE A 242 -9.51 -16.91 2.70
C PHE A 242 -10.79 -16.32 2.12
N SER A 243 -10.77 -15.87 0.87
CA SER A 243 -11.96 -15.28 0.22
C SER A 243 -13.13 -16.26 0.13
N LYS A 244 -12.86 -17.53 -0.22
CA LYS A 244 -13.88 -18.59 -0.22
C LYS A 244 -14.44 -18.85 1.18
N GLN A 245 -13.58 -18.92 2.19
CA GLN A 245 -14.01 -19.14 3.57
C GLN A 245 -14.76 -17.94 4.13
N TYR A 246 -14.34 -16.71 3.80
CA TYR A 246 -15.02 -15.48 4.18
C TYR A 246 -16.42 -15.40 3.56
N PHE A 247 -16.55 -15.71 2.27
CA PHE A 247 -17.85 -15.81 1.61
C PHE A 247 -18.74 -16.87 2.24
N LYS A 248 -18.19 -18.05 2.58
CA LYS A 248 -18.94 -19.10 3.26
C LYS A 248 -19.44 -18.67 4.65
N THR A 249 -18.65 -17.89 5.40
CA THR A 249 -18.99 -17.43 6.74
C THR A 249 -19.96 -16.25 6.74
N TYR A 250 -19.77 -15.28 5.84
CA TYR A 250 -20.45 -13.98 5.88
C TYR A 250 -21.39 -13.70 4.70
N GLY A 251 -21.41 -14.55 3.66
CA GLY A 251 -22.26 -14.40 2.48
C GLY A 251 -21.86 -13.28 1.52
N ILE A 252 -20.72 -12.63 1.77
CA ILE A 252 -20.17 -11.52 0.97
C ILE A 252 -18.68 -11.78 0.71
N LEU A 253 -18.16 -11.28 -0.41
CA LEU A 253 -16.71 -11.30 -0.65
C LEU A 253 -16.01 -10.32 0.31
N PRO A 254 -14.79 -10.65 0.80
CA PRO A 254 -14.08 -9.75 1.68
C PRO A 254 -13.67 -8.48 0.94
N ASN A 255 -13.79 -7.34 1.62
CA ASN A 255 -13.20 -6.10 1.13
C ASN A 255 -11.74 -5.98 1.59
N ARG A 256 -11.05 -4.92 1.13
CA ARG A 256 -9.64 -4.67 1.48
C ARG A 256 -9.34 -4.62 2.99
N TYR A 257 -10.31 -4.20 3.82
CA TYR A 257 -10.12 -4.11 5.27
C TYR A 257 -10.23 -5.49 5.93
N ALA A 258 -11.17 -6.32 5.48
CA ALA A 258 -11.25 -7.72 5.90
C ALA A 258 -10.01 -8.51 5.47
N ILE A 259 -9.56 -8.34 4.21
CA ILE A 259 -8.31 -8.95 3.74
C ILE A 259 -7.12 -8.47 4.58
N ARG A 260 -7.03 -7.17 4.87
CA ARG A 260 -5.97 -6.61 5.73
C ARG A 260 -5.99 -7.20 7.14
N GLY A 261 -7.18 -7.42 7.71
CA GLY A 261 -7.36 -8.07 9.01
C GLY A 261 -6.85 -9.50 9.02
N PHE A 262 -7.15 -10.26 7.97
CA PHE A 262 -6.64 -11.62 7.80
C PHE A 262 -5.12 -11.64 7.63
N ASP A 263 -4.60 -10.91 6.63
CA ASP A 263 -3.19 -10.91 6.26
C ASP A 263 -2.29 -10.45 7.41
N LEU A 264 -2.66 -9.34 8.08
CA LEU A 264 -1.84 -8.81 9.17
C LEU A 264 -1.85 -9.72 10.40
N THR A 265 -2.99 -10.36 10.70
CA THR A 265 -3.09 -11.30 11.83
C THR A 265 -2.28 -12.57 11.56
N MET A 266 -2.37 -13.11 10.33
CA MET A 266 -1.55 -14.24 9.89
C MET A 266 -0.06 -13.91 9.98
N ASP A 267 0.37 -12.79 9.37
CA ASP A 267 1.78 -12.37 9.37
C ASP A 267 2.30 -12.21 10.80
N ALA A 268 1.54 -11.52 11.64
CA ALA A 268 1.97 -11.19 12.98
C ALA A 268 2.14 -12.43 13.87
N VAL A 269 1.16 -13.34 13.86
CA VAL A 269 1.21 -14.56 14.68
C VAL A 269 2.30 -15.50 14.18
N LEU A 270 2.44 -15.68 12.86
CA LEU A 270 3.49 -16.54 12.30
C LEU A 270 4.89 -16.00 12.58
N ARG A 271 5.11 -14.69 12.44
CA ARG A 271 6.40 -14.06 12.79
C ARG A 271 6.74 -14.23 14.26
N LEU A 272 5.76 -14.02 15.16
CA LEU A 272 5.95 -14.21 16.60
C LEU A 272 6.29 -15.68 16.94
N ALA A 273 5.62 -16.63 16.28
CA ALA A 273 5.84 -18.06 16.52
C ALA A 273 7.23 -18.54 16.09
N VAL A 274 7.81 -17.95 15.04
CA VAL A 274 9.15 -18.31 14.54
C VAL A 274 10.25 -17.73 15.42
N THR A 275 10.13 -16.47 15.86
CA THR A 275 11.26 -15.80 16.53
C THR A 275 11.20 -15.78 18.04
N ALA A 276 10.06 -16.16 18.64
CA ALA A 276 9.71 -15.97 20.06
C ALA A 276 9.74 -14.51 20.56
N ASN A 277 10.43 -13.62 19.85
CA ASN A 277 10.49 -12.18 20.04
C ASN A 277 10.40 -11.50 18.65
N PHE A 278 9.31 -10.77 18.42
CA PHE A 278 9.03 -10.11 17.14
C PHE A 278 10.09 -9.08 16.74
N SER A 279 10.80 -8.48 17.70
CA SER A 279 11.88 -7.52 17.39
C SER A 279 13.07 -8.18 16.66
N ASN A 280 13.25 -9.49 16.82
CA ASN A 280 14.21 -10.29 16.03
C ASN A 280 13.59 -10.83 14.73
N ALA A 281 12.27 -10.70 14.54
CA ALA A 281 11.61 -11.18 13.32
C ALA A 281 12.10 -10.43 12.08
N SER A 282 12.41 -9.15 12.19
CA SER A 282 12.94 -8.38 11.05
C SER A 282 14.35 -8.78 10.61
N SER A 283 15.15 -9.43 11.47
CA SER A 283 16.49 -9.91 11.10
C SER A 283 16.50 -11.35 10.59
N ILE A 284 15.44 -12.11 10.86
CA ILE A 284 15.34 -13.54 10.52
C ILE A 284 14.37 -13.77 9.35
N ILE A 285 13.27 -13.03 9.32
CA ILE A 285 12.17 -13.21 8.37
C ILE A 285 12.18 -12.04 7.41
N GLU A 286 12.48 -12.37 6.16
CA GLU A 286 12.50 -11.43 5.04
C GLU A 286 11.07 -11.00 4.63
N GLU A 287 10.88 -10.74 3.34
CA GLU A 287 9.59 -10.36 2.76
C GLU A 287 8.60 -11.53 2.83
N THR A 288 7.39 -11.24 3.33
CA THR A 288 6.26 -12.16 3.32
C THR A 288 5.09 -11.54 2.57
N SER A 289 4.23 -12.39 2.01
CA SER A 289 2.96 -11.98 1.42
C SER A 289 1.88 -12.98 1.76
N HIS A 290 0.67 -12.50 1.94
CA HIS A 290 -0.51 -13.33 2.15
C HIS A 290 -1.49 -13.18 0.98
N VAL A 291 -2.76 -12.83 1.23
CA VAL A 291 -3.78 -12.73 0.18
C VAL A 291 -3.50 -11.54 -0.72
N GLU A 292 -3.44 -10.33 -0.14
CA GLU A 292 -3.20 -9.10 -0.91
C GLU A 292 -1.97 -8.33 -0.42
N ASN A 293 -1.65 -8.39 0.87
CA ASN A 293 -0.68 -7.50 1.50
C ASN A 293 0.73 -8.11 1.52
N LYS A 294 1.75 -7.25 1.45
CA LYS A 294 3.17 -7.59 1.55
C LYS A 294 3.79 -6.95 2.80
N PHE A 295 4.66 -7.68 3.48
CA PHE A 295 5.30 -7.26 4.73
C PHE A 295 6.80 -7.51 4.69
N PHE A 296 7.59 -6.46 4.90
CA PHE A 296 9.04 -6.53 5.04
C PHE A 296 9.49 -5.44 6.01
N TYR A 297 9.65 -5.77 7.29
CA TYR A 297 9.89 -4.76 8.33
C TYR A 297 11.37 -4.42 8.46
N GLN A 298 11.71 -3.13 8.34
CA GLN A 298 13.06 -2.63 8.60
C GLN A 298 13.05 -1.59 9.70
N LYS A 299 14.03 -1.69 10.60
CA LYS A 299 14.21 -0.74 11.70
C LYS A 299 14.62 0.61 11.15
N ASN A 300 14.03 1.69 11.68
CA ASN A 300 14.40 3.06 11.35
C ASN A 300 14.96 3.79 12.59
N PRO A 301 16.29 3.74 12.80
CA PRO A 301 16.93 4.42 13.94
C PRO A 301 16.76 5.95 13.91
N LEU A 302 16.58 6.55 12.74
CA LEU A 302 16.47 8.00 12.57
C LEU A 302 15.08 8.54 12.92
N LYS A 303 14.05 7.68 12.98
CA LYS A 303 12.66 8.06 13.31
C LYS A 303 12.19 7.54 14.68
N GLY A 304 13.09 7.27 15.61
CA GLY A 304 12.74 6.82 16.98
C GLY A 304 13.00 5.34 17.27
N GLY A 305 13.45 4.57 16.28
CA GLY A 305 13.94 3.20 16.47
C GLY A 305 12.89 2.09 16.29
N GLY A 306 11.67 2.42 15.88
CA GLY A 306 10.65 1.47 15.44
C GLY A 306 10.88 0.94 14.03
N TYR A 307 9.88 0.27 13.46
CA TYR A 307 9.98 -0.44 12.19
C TYR A 307 8.99 0.06 11.16
N GLU A 308 9.44 0.19 9.91
CA GLU A 308 8.61 0.54 8.75
C GLU A 308 8.53 -0.66 7.82
N ASN A 309 7.32 -0.95 7.33
CA ASN A 309 7.15 -1.89 6.24
C ASN A 309 7.79 -1.35 4.95
N GLN A 310 8.57 -2.19 4.29
CA GLN A 310 9.24 -1.94 3.02
C GLN A 310 8.65 -2.75 1.87
N GLY A 311 7.70 -3.64 2.17
CA GLY A 311 7.01 -4.51 1.23
C GLY A 311 6.10 -3.71 0.30
N VAL A 312 6.52 -3.59 -0.95
CA VAL A 312 5.80 -2.86 -2.01
C VAL A 312 5.77 -3.75 -3.25
N TYR A 313 4.60 -3.88 -3.84
CA TYR A 313 4.41 -4.43 -5.17
C TYR A 313 4.60 -3.33 -6.22
N ILE A 314 5.13 -3.69 -7.38
CA ILE A 314 4.94 -2.89 -8.59
C ILE A 314 3.81 -3.58 -9.37
N MET A 315 2.71 -2.88 -9.58
CA MET A 315 1.54 -3.40 -10.28
C MET A 315 1.47 -2.81 -11.68
N LYS A 316 1.01 -3.60 -12.65
CA LYS A 316 0.76 -3.14 -14.02
C LYS A 316 -0.61 -3.59 -14.51
N TYR A 317 -1.28 -2.71 -15.25
CA TYR A 317 -2.43 -3.07 -16.08
C TYR A 317 -1.93 -3.71 -17.37
N GLU A 318 -2.42 -4.89 -17.73
CA GLU A 318 -2.11 -5.56 -19.00
C GLU A 318 -3.23 -6.55 -19.33
N ASN A 319 -3.74 -6.52 -20.56
CA ASN A 319 -4.87 -7.36 -21.02
C ASN A 319 -6.13 -7.25 -20.14
N LEU A 320 -6.45 -6.05 -19.66
CA LEU A 320 -7.56 -5.76 -18.74
C LEU A 320 -7.41 -6.39 -17.34
N GLU A 321 -6.25 -6.97 -17.04
CA GLU A 321 -5.91 -7.50 -15.72
C GLU A 321 -4.89 -6.61 -15.01
N ILE A 322 -4.87 -6.67 -13.69
CA ILE A 322 -3.83 -6.05 -12.86
C ILE A 322 -2.94 -7.16 -12.33
N LYS A 323 -1.65 -7.10 -12.64
CA LYS A 323 -0.68 -8.10 -12.18
C LYS A 323 0.60 -7.47 -11.67
N GLU A 324 1.34 -8.23 -10.86
CA GLU A 324 2.66 -7.80 -10.42
C GLU A 324 3.60 -7.71 -11.63
N ALA A 325 4.34 -6.60 -11.71
CA ALA A 325 5.41 -6.41 -12.65
C ALA A 325 6.68 -7.02 -12.04
N ASN A 326 7.15 -8.11 -12.65
CA ASN A 326 8.43 -8.72 -12.29
C ASN A 326 9.54 -8.06 -13.11
N ASN A 327 10.71 -7.88 -12.48
CA ASN A 327 11.95 -7.52 -13.18
C ASN A 327 12.44 -8.65 -14.09
#